data_AF-A0A6J6FR22-F1
#
_entry.id   AF-A0A6J6FR22-F1
#
_cell.length_a   1.000
_cell.length_b   1.000
_cell.length_c   1.000
_cell.angle_alpha   90.00
_cell.angle_beta   90.00
_cell.angle_gamma   90.00
#
_symmetry.space_group_name_H-M   'P 1'
#
loop_
_entity.id
_entity.type
_entity.pdbx_description
1 polymer ?
#
loop_
_entity_poly.entity_id
_entity_poly.type
_entity_poly.pdbx_seq_one_letter_code
_entity_poly.pdbx_strand_id
1 'polypeptide(L)' 'MPSTVAWLAEEVGELAQAVRKGSHDQQLHEFADVLAWVATLANQMGIDLNEAVSRYADGCPTCSALPCVC' A
#
# COMPACT_ATOMS: atom_id res chain seq x y z
N MET A 1 6.25 17.80 -8.58
CA MET A 1 5.74 16.56 -7.98
C MET A 1 5.48 15.59 -9.11
N PRO A 2 6.08 14.38 -9.14
CA PRO A 2 5.70 13.36 -10.12
C PRO A 2 4.17 13.18 -10.06
N SER A 3 3.50 13.11 -11.21
CA SER A 3 2.05 12.87 -11.29
C SER A 3 1.62 11.66 -10.45
N THR A 4 2.49 10.67 -10.34
CA THR A 4 2.37 9.44 -9.53
C THR A 4 2.07 9.68 -8.05
N VAL A 5 2.57 10.77 -7.46
CA VAL A 5 2.27 11.09 -6.04
C VAL A 5 0.83 11.58 -5.89
N ALA A 6 0.32 12.31 -6.89
CA ALA A 6 -1.07 12.75 -6.90
C ALA A 6 -2.02 11.56 -7.10
N TRP A 7 -1.69 10.64 -8.02
CA TRP A 7 -2.44 9.39 -8.20
C TRP A 7 -2.42 8.54 -6.93
N LEU A 8 -1.26 8.29 -6.31
CA LEU A 8 -1.22 7.56 -5.05
C LEU A 8 -2.11 8.19 -3.96
N ALA A 9 -2.18 9.53 -3.89
CA ALA A 9 -3.05 10.21 -2.94
C ALA A 9 -4.54 10.04 -3.26
N GLU A 10 -4.91 9.96 -4.54
CA GLU A 10 -6.27 9.67 -5.01
C GLU A 10 -6.70 8.26 -4.57
N GLU A 11 -5.86 7.26 -4.82
CA GLU A 11 -6.09 5.85 -4.48
C GLU A 11 -6.23 5.63 -2.97
N VAL A 12 -5.46 6.35 -2.15
CA VAL A 12 -5.63 6.35 -0.69
C VAL A 12 -6.99 6.93 -0.30
N GLY A 13 -7.50 7.91 -1.05
CA GLY A 13 -8.85 8.45 -0.88
C GLY A 13 -9.94 7.42 -1.22
N GLU A 14 -9.78 6.68 -2.31
CA GLU A 14 -10.71 5.62 -2.73
C GLU A 14 -10.71 4.45 -1.72
N LEU A 15 -9.52 4.02 -1.28
CA LEU A 15 -9.38 3.05 -0.18
C LEU A 15 -10.10 3.51 1.09
N ALA A 16 -9.93 4.77 1.50
CA ALA A 16 -10.62 5.30 2.68
C ALA A 16 -12.15 5.27 2.51
N GLN A 17 -12.65 5.48 1.30
CA GLN A 17 -14.07 5.34 0.99
C GLN A 17 -14.54 3.88 1.07
N ALA A 18 -13.79 2.94 0.48
CA ALA A 18 -14.10 1.51 0.51
C ALA A 18 -14.05 0.93 1.92
N VAL A 19 -13.07 1.30 2.75
CA VAL A 19 -13.01 0.89 4.17
C VAL A 19 -14.25 1.37 4.94
N ARG A 20 -14.73 2.59 4.65
CA ARG A 20 -15.86 3.17 5.38
C ARG A 20 -17.22 2.61 4.94
N LYS A 21 -17.40 2.29 3.65
CA LYS A 21 -18.72 2.02 3.07
C LYS A 21 -18.77 0.85 2.08
N GLY A 22 -17.62 0.34 1.65
CA GLY A 22 -17.52 -0.68 0.61
C GLY A 22 -17.62 -2.11 1.14
N SER A 23 -17.85 -3.04 0.22
CA SER A 23 -17.77 -4.49 0.50
C SER A 23 -16.33 -4.93 0.73
N HIS A 24 -16.15 -6.16 1.22
CA HIS A 24 -14.82 -6.77 1.34
C HIS A 24 -14.09 -6.81 -0.01
N ASP A 25 -14.79 -7.14 -1.09
CA ASP A 25 -14.20 -7.17 -2.44
C ASP A 25 -13.75 -5.79 -2.91
N GLN A 26 -14.52 -4.74 -2.60
CA GLN A 26 -14.13 -3.37 -2.90
C GLN A 26 -12.89 -2.98 -2.07
N GLN A 27 -12.87 -3.29 -0.77
CA GLN A 27 -11.69 -3.02 0.06
C GLN A 27 -10.44 -3.72 -0.48
N LEU A 28 -10.57 -5.00 -0.86
CA LEU A 28 -9.47 -5.78 -1.44
C LEU A 28 -8.96 -5.16 -2.75
N HIS A 29 -9.88 -4.66 -3.59
CA HIS A 29 -9.54 -3.95 -4.83
C HIS A 29 -8.72 -2.69 -4.55
N GLU A 30 -9.23 -1.79 -3.70
CA GLU A 30 -8.54 -0.53 -3.39
C GLU A 30 -7.18 -0.76 -2.69
N PHE A 31 -7.07 -1.81 -1.87
CA PHE A 31 -5.76 -2.19 -1.29
C PHE A 31 -4.76 -2.59 -2.37
N ALA A 32 -5.20 -3.28 -3.42
CA ALA A 32 -4.35 -3.66 -4.54
C ALA A 32 -3.93 -2.44 -5.36
N ASP A 33 -4.83 -1.47 -5.57
CA ASP A 33 -4.52 -0.27 -6.35
C ASP A 33 -3.53 0.65 -5.63
N VAL A 34 -3.69 0.87 -4.32
CA VAL A 34 -2.68 1.57 -3.51
C VAL A 34 -1.31 0.88 -3.60
N LEU A 35 -1.28 -0.46 -3.53
CA LEU A 35 -0.02 -1.21 -3.66
C LEU A 35 0.61 -1.04 -5.05
N ALA A 36 -0.18 -1.06 -6.12
CA ALA A 36 0.29 -0.87 -7.48
C ALA A 36 0.94 0.51 -7.68
N TRP A 37 0.36 1.57 -7.09
CA TRP A 37 0.92 2.91 -7.17
C TRP A 37 2.13 3.12 -6.28
N VAL A 38 2.22 2.47 -5.11
CA VAL A 38 3.45 2.41 -4.32
C VAL A 38 4.58 1.77 -5.13
N ALA A 39 4.33 0.65 -5.80
CA ALA A 39 5.32 -0.01 -6.66
C ALA A 39 5.74 0.89 -7.84
N THR A 40 4.78 1.57 -8.46
CA THR A 40 5.06 2.52 -9.54
C THR A 40 5.94 3.68 -9.08
N LEU A 41 5.65 4.25 -7.91
CA LEU A 41 6.45 5.33 -7.32
C LEU A 41 7.86 4.85 -6.96
N ALA A 42 7.99 3.66 -6.35
CA ALA A 42 9.28 3.06 -6.01
C ALA A 42 10.17 2.92 -7.26
N ASN A 43 9.62 2.36 -8.35
CA ASN A 43 10.32 2.23 -9.63
C ASN A 43 10.78 3.59 -10.18
N GLN A 44 9.94 4.62 -10.13
CA GLN A 44 10.29 5.96 -10.59
C GLN A 44 11.37 6.64 -9.74
N MET A 45 11.44 6.29 -8.46
CA MET A 45 12.44 6.80 -7.52
C MET A 45 13.74 5.97 -7.53
N GLY A 46 13.78 4.86 -8.28
CA GLY A 46 14.91 3.94 -8.28
C GLY A 46 15.05 3.14 -6.97
N ILE A 47 13.95 2.92 -6.27
CA ILE A 47 13.89 2.16 -5.01
C ILE A 47 13.46 0.72 -5.32
N ASP A 48 14.22 -0.28 -4.87
CA ASP A 48 13.80 -1.68 -4.91
C ASP A 48 12.74 -1.94 -3.84
N LEU A 49 11.50 -2.20 -4.28
CA LEU A 49 10.41 -2.47 -3.37
C LEU A 49 10.64 -3.75 -2.54
N ASN A 50 11.38 -4.74 -3.05
CA ASN A 50 11.73 -5.96 -2.31
C ASN A 50 12.60 -5.63 -1.09
N GLU A 51 13.56 -4.72 -1.25
CA GLU A 51 14.39 -4.23 -0.16
C GLU A 51 13.52 -3.51 0.88
N ALA A 52 12.61 -2.64 0.44
CA ALA A 52 11.72 -1.91 1.35
C ALA A 52 10.80 -2.84 2.16
N VAL A 53 10.20 -3.85 1.51
CA VAL A 53 9.29 -4.79 2.19
C VAL A 53 10.02 -5.85 3.02
N SER A 54 11.32 -6.07 2.78
CA SER A 54 12.15 -7.00 3.59
C SER A 54 12.10 -6.68 5.09
N ARG A 55 11.83 -5.42 5.44
CA ARG A 55 11.59 -4.95 6.81
C ARG A 55 10.48 -5.75 7.53
N TYR A 56 9.56 -6.37 6.78
CA TYR A 56 8.43 -7.15 7.29
C TYR A 56 8.60 -8.67 7.07
N ALA A 57 9.77 -9.13 6.58
CA ALA A 57 10.00 -10.54 6.23
C ALA A 57 9.81 -11.49 7.41
N ASP A 58 10.24 -11.08 8.61
CA ASP A 58 10.14 -11.86 9.85
C ASP A 58 8.97 -11.39 10.74
N GLY A 59 7.98 -10.69 10.15
CA GLY A 59 6.85 -10.10 10.87
C GLY A 59 6.94 -8.58 11.01
N CYS A 60 5.87 -7.97 11.54
CA CYS A 60 5.83 -6.52 11.72
C CYS A 60 6.94 -6.02 12.67
N PRO A 61 7.73 -4.99 12.32
CA PRO A 61 8.77 -4.42 13.19
C PRO A 61 8.28 -3.93 14.56
N THR A 62 6.98 -3.69 14.70
CA THR A 62 6.37 -3.17 15.93
C THR A 62 5.81 -4.29 16.80
N CYS A 63 5.04 -5.23 16.24
CA CYS A 63 4.37 -6.28 17.01
C CYS A 63 4.93 -7.69 16.81
N SER A 64 5.91 -7.86 15.92
CA SER A 64 6.56 -9.14 15.55
C SER A 64 5.61 -10.22 15.02
N ALA A 65 4.35 -9.90 14.74
CA ALA A 65 3.36 -10.86 14.23
C ALA A 65 3.34 -10.91 12.69
N LEU A 66 2.95 -12.07 12.15
CA LEU A 66 2.69 -12.31 10.73
C LEU A 66 1.40 -13.14 10.60
N PRO A 67 0.25 -12.57 10.19
CA PRO A 67 0.03 -11.17 9.75
C PRO A 67 0.15 -10.14 10.89
N CYS A 68 0.29 -8.83 10.56
CA CYS A 68 0.28 -7.78 11.59
C CYS A 68 -1.04 -7.80 12.36
N VAL A 69 -0.95 -7.60 13.67
CA VAL A 69 -2.09 -7.37 14.58
C VAL A 69 -2.03 -6.00 15.27
N CYS A 70 -1.15 -5.14 14.74
CA CYS A 70 -1.27 -3.71 14.86
C CYS A 70 -2.45 -3.23 13.99
#